data_AF-A0A0K8QC74-F1
#
_entry.id   AF-A0A0K8QC74-F1
#
_cell.length_a   1.000
_cell.length_b   1.000
_cell.length_c   1.000
_cell.angle_alpha   90.00
_cell.angle_beta   90.00
_cell.angle_gamma   90.00
#
_symmetry.space_group_name_H-M   'P 1'
#
loop_
_entity.id
_entity.type
_entity.pdbx_description
1 polymer ?
#
loop_
_entity_poly.entity_id
_entity_poly.type
_entity_poly.pdbx_seq_one_letter_code
_entity_poly.pdbx_strand_id
1 'polypeptide(L)' 'MCLQLSSRTQDRFAGLATSTSDAGAVLIDGAALVLECEVVSETPAGDHAIVVLEVKSVEINHDAEPLIYHGAGFRQLAA' A
#
# COMPACT_ATOMS: atom_id res chain seq x y z
N MET A 1 -1.94 10.87 -4.00
CA MET A 1 -1.82 9.92 -2.88
C MET A 1 -0.40 9.42 -2.64
N CYS A 2 0.25 8.68 -3.55
CA CYS A 2 1.56 8.06 -3.28
C CYS A 2 2.66 9.05 -2.81
N LEU A 3 2.74 10.24 -3.41
CA LEU A 3 3.68 11.29 -2.96
C LEU A 3 3.37 11.85 -1.56
N GLN A 4 2.09 11.85 -1.17
CA GLN A 4 1.67 12.30 0.16
C GLN A 4 2.02 11.24 1.21
N LEU A 5 1.74 9.96 0.94
CA LEU A 5 2.09 8.86 1.83
C LEU A 5 3.60 8.70 2.05
N SER A 6 4.43 9.12 1.08
CA SER A 6 5.90 9.11 1.22
C SER A 6 6.47 10.37 1.88
N SER A 7 5.63 11.35 2.23
CA SER A 7 6.08 12.61 2.81
C SER A 7 6.78 12.42 4.17
N ARG A 8 7.80 13.25 4.43
CA ARG A 8 8.53 13.29 5.72
C ARG A 8 8.01 14.36 6.68
N THR A 9 7.26 15.34 6.18
CA THR A 9 6.95 16.58 6.91
C THR A 9 5.47 16.94 6.95
N GLN A 10 4.65 16.27 6.14
CA GLN A 10 3.21 16.52 6.08
C GLN A 10 2.45 15.37 6.72
N ASP A 11 1.19 15.63 7.11
CA ASP A 11 0.27 14.57 7.48
C ASP A 11 0.01 13.68 6.25
N ARG A 12 0.47 12.43 6.34
CA ARG A 12 0.43 11.44 5.25
C ARG A 12 -0.99 11.03 4.89
N PHE A 13 -1.93 11.11 5.83
CA PHE A 13 -3.30 10.63 5.66
C PHE A 13 -4.33 11.75 5.54
N ALA A 14 -3.93 13.01 5.72
CA ALA A 14 -4.83 14.16 5.58
C ALA A 14 -5.62 14.13 4.26
N GLY A 15 -6.95 14.10 4.37
CA GLY A 15 -7.86 14.12 3.22
C GLY A 15 -7.90 12.82 2.40
N LEU A 16 -7.23 11.74 2.84
CA LEU A 16 -7.42 10.41 2.26
C LEU A 16 -8.60 9.72 2.95
N ALA A 17 -9.44 9.05 2.15
CA ALA A 17 -10.46 8.15 2.69
C ALA A 17 -9.78 6.87 3.16
N THR A 18 -9.95 6.55 4.44
CA THR A 18 -9.36 5.36 5.05
C THR A 18 -10.38 4.67 5.93
N SER A 19 -10.36 3.36 5.89
CA SER A 19 -11.05 2.48 6.83
C SER A 19 -10.05 1.81 7.76
N THR A 20 -10.52 1.31 8.89
CA THR A 20 -9.70 0.52 9.82
C THR A 20 -10.39 -0.83 10.01
N SER A 21 -9.67 -1.91 9.78
CA SER A 21 -10.19 -3.27 9.96
C SER A 21 -10.35 -3.61 11.44
N ASP A 22 -11.08 -4.68 11.73
CA ASP A 22 -11.24 -5.18 13.11
C ASP A 22 -9.89 -5.59 13.73
N ALA A 23 -8.90 -5.96 12.90
CA ALA A 23 -7.54 -6.26 13.32
C ALA A 23 -6.67 -4.99 13.53
N GLY A 24 -7.21 -3.80 13.26
CA GLY A 24 -6.53 -2.53 13.42
C GLY A 24 -5.69 -2.09 12.22
N ALA A 25 -5.76 -2.78 11.08
CA ALA A 25 -5.06 -2.37 9.86
C ALA A 25 -5.72 -1.12 9.26
N VAL A 26 -4.94 -0.13 8.88
CA VAL A 26 -5.43 1.08 8.19
C VAL A 26 -5.40 0.83 6.68
N LEU A 27 -6.57 0.89 6.05
CA LEU A 27 -6.78 0.58 4.64
C LEU A 27 -7.07 1.87 3.87
N ILE A 28 -6.59 1.95 2.64
CA ILE A 28 -6.89 3.06 1.73
C ILE A 28 -8.12 2.68 0.91
N ASP A 29 -9.18 3.47 0.99
CA ASP A 29 -10.39 3.20 0.24
C ASP A 29 -10.16 3.41 -1.28
N GLY A 30 -10.71 2.52 -2.10
CA GLY A 30 -10.55 2.57 -3.56
C GLY A 30 -9.22 2.04 -4.08
N ALA A 31 -8.38 1.41 -3.25
CA ALA A 31 -7.20 0.68 -3.70
C ALA A 31 -7.60 -0.48 -4.63
N ALA A 32 -6.77 -0.77 -5.64
CA ALA A 32 -6.99 -1.90 -6.56
C ALA A 32 -6.89 -3.28 -5.85
N LEU A 33 -6.08 -3.34 -4.80
CA LEU A 33 -5.86 -4.53 -3.98
C LEU A 33 -5.61 -4.10 -2.54
N VAL A 34 -6.27 -4.77 -1.60
CA VAL A 34 -5.97 -4.70 -0.17
C VAL A 34 -5.49 -6.07 0.28
N LEU A 35 -4.38 -6.08 1.00
CA LEU A 35 -3.84 -7.26 1.68
C LEU A 35 -3.67 -6.93 3.16
N GLU A 36 -4.42 -7.59 4.03
CA GLU A 36 -4.11 -7.57 5.45
C GLU A 36 -3.18 -8.72 5.78
N CYS A 37 -2.10 -8.42 6.48
CA CYS A 37 -1.05 -9.38 6.72
C CYS A 37 -0.50 -9.30 8.15
N GLU A 38 0.14 -10.39 8.57
CA GLU A 38 0.98 -10.44 9.76
C GLU A 38 2.46 -10.62 9.39
N VAL A 39 3.37 -10.05 10.19
CA VAL A 39 4.82 -10.21 9.98
C VAL A 39 5.24 -11.62 10.36
N VAL A 40 5.86 -12.32 9.40
CA VAL A 40 6.42 -13.67 9.61
C VAL A 40 7.90 -13.58 9.93
N SER A 41 8.65 -12.77 9.19
CA SER A 41 10.08 -12.59 9.39
C SER A 41 10.60 -11.29 8.80
N GLU A 42 11.72 -10.83 9.34
CA GLU A 42 12.49 -9.68 8.85
C GLU A 42 13.95 -10.10 8.68
N THR A 43 14.48 -9.94 7.48
CA THR A 43 15.87 -10.30 7.14
C THR A 43 16.65 -9.07 6.69
N PRO A 44 17.79 -8.71 7.33
CA PRO A 44 18.64 -7.62 6.85
C PRO A 44 19.14 -7.85 5.42
N ALA A 45 19.08 -6.81 4.59
CA ALA A 45 19.46 -6.83 3.18
C ALA A 45 20.21 -5.53 2.81
N GLY A 46 21.37 -5.32 3.43
CA GLY A 46 22.18 -4.11 3.24
C GLY A 46 21.62 -2.92 4.02
N ASP A 47 21.22 -1.87 3.32
CA ASP A 47 20.59 -0.66 3.88
C ASP A 47 19.05 -0.79 4.01
N HIS A 48 18.48 -1.94 3.64
CA HIS A 48 17.08 -2.28 3.77
C HIS A 48 16.88 -3.59 4.55
N ALA A 49 15.62 -3.90 4.86
CA ALA A 49 15.20 -5.21 5.34
C ALA A 49 14.16 -5.80 4.38
N ILE A 50 14.24 -7.12 4.16
CA ILE A 50 13.18 -7.89 3.51
C ILE A 50 12.21 -8.31 4.61
N VAL A 51 10.96 -7.84 4.51
CA VAL A 51 9.87 -8.21 5.43
C VAL A 51 8.97 -9.22 4.72
N VAL A 52 8.85 -10.43 5.27
CA VAL A 52 7.95 -11.48 4.77
C VAL A 52 6.66 -11.42 5.57
N LEU A 53 5.54 -11.38 4.85
CA LEU A 53 4.21 -11.20 5.40
C LEU A 53 3.32 -12.42 5.08
N GLU A 54 2.57 -12.91 6.06
CA GLU A 54 1.50 -13.89 5.86
C GLU A 54 0.19 -13.15 5.58
N VAL A 55 -0.41 -13.43 4.44
CA VAL A 55 -1.70 -12.83 4.04
C VAL A 55 -2.84 -13.48 4.84
N LYS A 56 -3.61 -12.67 5.55
CA LYS A 56 -4.78 -13.10 6.34
C LYS A 56 -6.10 -12.84 5.63
N SER A 57 -6.18 -11.76 4.86
CA SER A 57 -7.35 -11.41 4.05
C SER A 57 -6.91 -10.74 2.75
N VAL A 58 -7.78 -10.83 1.74
CA VAL A 58 -7.60 -10.19 0.43
C VAL A 58 -8.92 -9.57 0.02
N GLU A 59 -8.87 -8.31 -0.41
CA GLU A 59 -9.96 -7.65 -1.12
C GLU A 59 -9.45 -7.14 -2.47
N ILE A 60 -10.18 -7.45 -3.53
CA ILE A 60 -9.84 -7.07 -4.90
C ILE A 60 -10.90 -6.11 -5.41
N ASN A 61 -10.49 -4.93 -5.84
CA ASN A 61 -11.37 -3.99 -6.52
C ASN A 61 -11.20 -4.15 -8.04
N HIS A 62 -12.13 -4.87 -8.65
CA HIS A 62 -12.11 -5.16 -10.10
C HIS A 62 -12.37 -3.93 -10.98
N ASP A 63 -12.89 -2.84 -10.42
CA ASP A 63 -13.17 -1.61 -11.14
C ASP A 63 -12.00 -0.61 -11.08
N ALA A 64 -10.96 -0.92 -10.30
CA ALA A 64 -9.80 -0.05 -10.11
C ALA A 64 -8.59 -0.54 -10.91
N GLU A 65 -8.11 0.32 -11.82
CA GLU A 65 -6.84 0.11 -12.52
C GLU A 65 -5.65 0.39 -11.59
N PRO A 66 -4.60 -0.45 -11.58
CA PRO A 66 -3.43 -0.23 -10.73
C PRO A 66 -2.61 0.96 -11.20
N LEU A 67 -2.04 1.70 -10.25
CA LEU A 67 -1.09 2.76 -10.53
C LEU A 67 0.31 2.19 -10.74
N ILE A 68 0.95 2.52 -11.86
CA ILE A 68 2.30 2.08 -12.18
C ILE A 68 3.30 3.18 -11.85
N TYR A 69 4.37 2.85 -11.12
CA TYR A 69 5.52 3.73 -10.95
C TYR A 69 6.70 3.23 -11.79
N HIS A 70 7.07 4.00 -12.83
CA HIS A 70 8.13 3.63 -13.77
C HIS A 70 8.84 4.86 -14.33
N GLY A 71 10.18 4.83 -14.30
CA GLY A 71 11.02 5.94 -14.77
C GLY A 71 10.82 7.22 -13.93
N ALA A 72 10.75 7.07 -12.60
CA ALA A 72 10.48 8.15 -11.65
C ALA A 72 9.15 8.90 -11.87
N GLY A 73 8.19 8.29 -12.56
CA GLY A 73 6.87 8.88 -12.81
C GLY A 73 5.73 7.88 -12.63
N PHE A 74 4.54 8.41 -12.35
CA PHE A 74 3.31 7.63 -12.26
C PHE A 74 2.63 7.50 -13.63
N ARG A 75 2.11 6.32 -13.92
CA ARG A 75 1.53 5.94 -15.21
C ARG A 75 0.33 5.02 -15.00
N GLN A 76 -0.51 4.94 -16.02
CA GLN A 76 -1.56 3.93 -16.15
C GLN A 76 -1.09 2.81 -17.09
N LEU A 77 -1.71 1.63 -16.98
CA LEU A 77 -1.54 0.58 -17.96
C LEU A 77 -2.08 1.04 -19.32
N ALA A 78 -1.37 0.67 -20.39
CA ALA A 78 -1.86 0.84 -21.75
C ALA A 78 -2.72 -0.38 -22.11
N ALA A 79 -3.79 -0.15 -22.88
CA ALA A 79 -4.58 -1.21 -23.50
C ALA A 79 -3.87 -1.81 -24.72
#